data_AF-A0ABD0QJN2-F1
#
_entry.id   AF-A0ABD0QJN2-F1
#
_cell.length_a   1.000
_cell.length_b   1.000
_cell.length_c   1.000
_cell.angle_alpha   90.00
_cell.angle_beta   90.00
_cell.angle_gamma   90.00
#
_symmetry.space_group_name_H-M   'P 1'
#
loop_
_entity.id
_entity.type
_entity.pdbx_description
1 polymer ?
#
loop_
_entity_poly.entity_id
_entity_poly.type
_entity_poly.pdbx_seq_one_letter_code
_entity_poly.pdbx_strand_id
1 'polypeptide(L)'
;SREPEQITFAGCSTARRYRPRTCGLCADGKCCQPSSSRTVRLRFHCPDGKSLTRNVMWIQHCHCSKSFCGVHREQSSPTVSLHNDIHTFSH
;
A
#
# COMPACT_ATOMS: atom_id res chain seq x y z
N SER A 1 -5.75 2.41 -17.35
CA SER A 1 -4.65 1.87 -16.50
C SER A 1 -4.09 2.99 -15.64
N ARG A 2 -3.71 2.75 -14.38
CA ARG A 2 -3.11 3.79 -13.52
C ARG A 2 -1.74 4.23 -14.04
N GLU A 3 -1.43 5.51 -13.86
CA GLU A 3 -0.14 6.09 -14.24
C GLU A 3 0.98 5.70 -13.25
N PRO A 4 2.26 5.71 -13.66
CA PRO A 4 3.37 5.58 -12.73
C PRO A 4 3.44 6.77 -11.80
N GLU A 5 3.55 6.50 -10.50
CA GLU A 5 3.65 7.52 -9.48
C GLU A 5 4.94 7.34 -8.67
N GLN A 6 5.47 8.45 -8.13
CA GLN A 6 6.53 8.35 -7.14
C GLN A 6 5.94 7.86 -5.83
N ILE A 7 6.62 6.93 -5.18
CA ILE A 7 6.22 6.49 -3.84
C ILE A 7 6.88 7.44 -2.87
N THR A 8 6.09 8.00 -1.97
CA THR A 8 6.55 8.91 -0.93
C THR A 8 6.59 8.19 0.42
N PHE A 9 7.53 8.60 1.26
CA PHE A 9 7.63 8.15 2.64
C PHE A 9 8.34 9.22 3.48
N ALA A 10 7.71 9.66 4.57
CA ALA A 10 8.26 10.65 5.51
C ALA A 10 8.84 11.91 4.85
N GLY A 11 8.13 12.46 3.85
CA GLY A 11 8.59 13.64 3.10
C GLY A 11 9.68 13.38 2.05
N CYS A 12 10.11 12.13 1.88
CA CYS A 12 11.06 11.70 0.86
C CYS A 12 10.34 10.95 -0.27
N SER A 13 10.90 10.90 -1.49
CA SER A 13 10.28 10.26 -2.64
C SER A 13 11.23 9.32 -3.40
N THR A 14 10.68 8.31 -4.06
CA THR A 14 11.48 7.44 -4.94
C THR A 14 11.87 8.17 -6.22
N ALA A 15 13.12 8.04 -6.65
CA ALA A 15 13.55 8.59 -7.94
C ALA A 15 12.80 7.96 -9.11
N ARG A 16 12.63 6.63 -9.06
CA ARG A 16 11.84 5.88 -10.05
C ARG A 16 10.35 5.98 -9.72
N ARG A 17 9.53 6.14 -10.76
CA ARG A 17 8.07 6.00 -10.67
C ARG A 17 7.65 4.55 -10.81
N TYR A 18 6.67 4.12 -10.02
CA TYR A 18 6.18 2.76 -9.95
C TYR A 18 4.68 2.69 -10.23
N ARG A 19 4.21 1.52 -10.65
CA ARG A 19 2.79 1.19 -10.78
C ARG A 19 2.44 0.06 -9.82
N PRO A 20 2.35 0.32 -8.50
CA PRO A 20 1.97 -0.70 -7.54
C PRO A 20 0.56 -1.20 -7.84
N ARG A 21 0.35 -2.52 -7.72
CA ARG A 21 -0.98 -3.12 -7.83
C ARG A 21 -1.76 -2.78 -6.56
N THR A 22 -3.03 -2.43 -6.71
CA THR A 22 -3.98 -2.27 -5.61
C THR A 22 -5.13 -3.25 -5.80
N CYS A 23 -5.62 -3.84 -4.72
CA CYS A 23 -6.86 -4.62 -4.74
C CYS A 23 -8.06 -3.69 -4.49
N GLY A 24 -9.23 -4.04 -4.99
CA GLY A 24 -10.44 -3.21 -4.92
C GLY A 24 -11.68 -4.04 -4.59
N LEU A 25 -12.74 -3.86 -5.37
CA LEU A 25 -13.98 -4.63 -5.26
C LEU A 25 -14.11 -5.58 -6.45
N CYS A 26 -14.67 -6.75 -6.22
CA CYS A 26 -15.05 -7.68 -7.28
C CYS A 26 -16.45 -7.34 -7.81
N ALA A 27 -16.77 -7.79 -9.03
CA ALA A 27 -18.00 -7.42 -9.75
C ALA A 27 -19.30 -7.65 -8.93
N ASP A 28 -19.30 -8.63 -8.03
CA ASP A 28 -20.45 -9.01 -7.20
C ASP A 28 -20.50 -8.27 -5.83
N GLY A 29 -19.66 -7.24 -5.59
CA GLY A 29 -19.55 -6.61 -4.27
C GLY A 29 -18.77 -7.43 -3.23
N LYS A 30 -18.10 -8.49 -3.68
CA LYS A 30 -17.18 -9.31 -2.86
C LYS A 30 -15.85 -8.60 -2.65
N CYS A 31 -15.25 -8.87 -1.50
CA CYS A 31 -13.97 -8.28 -1.13
C CYS A 31 -12.82 -8.85 -1.97
N CYS A 32 -11.99 -7.98 -2.54
CA CYS A 32 -10.75 -8.35 -3.19
C CYS A 32 -9.59 -8.06 -2.24
N GLN A 33 -8.87 -9.09 -1.81
CA GLN A 33 -7.75 -8.96 -0.89
C GLN A 33 -6.44 -9.40 -1.55
N PRO A 34 -5.28 -8.88 -1.11
CA PRO A 34 -3.99 -9.39 -1.55
C PRO A 34 -3.87 -10.88 -1.21
N SER A 35 -3.65 -11.73 -2.21
CA SER A 35 -3.40 -13.16 -2.01
C SER A 35 -1.92 -13.51 -1.98
N SER A 36 -1.09 -12.65 -2.58
CA SER A 36 0.36 -12.79 -2.57
C SER A 36 1.01 -11.41 -2.64
N SER A 37 1.99 -11.21 -1.77
CA SER A 37 2.83 -10.02 -1.73
C SER A 37 4.30 -10.43 -1.61
N ARG A 38 5.18 -9.53 -2.04
CA ARG A 38 6.62 -9.64 -1.80
C ARG A 38 7.14 -8.37 -1.18
N THR A 39 8.16 -8.47 -0.35
CA THR A 39 8.82 -7.30 0.20
C THR A 39 9.88 -6.78 -0.77
N VAL A 40 9.80 -5.50 -1.14
CA VAL A 40 10.82 -4.84 -1.97
C VAL A 40 11.53 -3.76 -1.19
N ARG A 41 12.85 -3.66 -1.37
CA ARG A 41 13.64 -2.55 -0.82
C ARG A 41 13.58 -1.37 -1.78
N LEU A 42 13.01 -0.26 -1.33
CA LEU A 42 12.96 0.99 -2.09
C LEU A 42 13.87 2.03 -1.44
N ARG A 43 14.58 2.77 -2.29
CA ARG A 43 15.38 3.93 -1.91
C ARG A 43 14.57 5.20 -2.13
N PHE A 44 14.52 6.04 -1.10
CA PHE A 44 13.85 7.33 -1.10
C PHE A 44 14.91 8.42 -0.99
N HIS A 45 14.67 9.52 -1.71
CA HIS A 45 15.49 10.73 -1.72
C HIS A 45 14.72 11.84 -1.03
N CYS A 46 15.38 12.51 -0.10
CA CYS A 46 14.80 13.56 0.72
C CYS A 46 15.26 14.94 0.23
N PRO A 47 14.48 16.01 0.47
CA PRO A 47 14.86 17.36 0.07
C PRO A 47 16.18 17.85 0.69
N ASP A 48 16.56 17.33 1.86
CA ASP A 48 17.81 17.64 2.55
C ASP A 48 19.05 16.92 1.96
N GLY A 49 18.88 16.25 0.81
CA GLY A 49 19.95 15.51 0.13
C GLY A 49 20.22 14.12 0.70
N LYS A 50 19.57 13.74 1.80
CA LYS A 50 19.73 12.39 2.37
C LYS A 50 18.95 11.36 1.57
N SER A 51 19.32 10.10 1.76
CA SER A 51 18.56 8.97 1.22
C SER A 51 18.36 7.91 2.28
N LEU A 52 17.17 7.31 2.29
CA LEU A 52 16.82 6.23 3.20
C LEU A 52 16.25 5.05 2.41
N THR A 53 16.41 3.84 2.94
CA THR A 53 15.88 2.62 2.33
C THR A 53 14.80 2.03 3.23
N ARG A 54 13.65 1.66 2.65
CA ARG A 54 12.58 0.97 3.36
C ARG A 54 12.14 -0.28 2.64
N ASN A 55 11.77 -1.28 3.43
CA ASN A 55 11.07 -2.47 2.97
C ASN A 55 9.59 -2.11 2.77
N VAL A 56 9.10 -2.29 1.56
CA VAL A 56 7.71 -1.99 1.17
C VAL A 56 7.05 -3.29 0.73
N MET A 57 5.85 -3.56 1.24
CA MET A 57 5.05 -4.69 0.79
C MET A 57 4.48 -4.41 -0.60
N TRP A 58 4.79 -5.28 -1.55
CA TRP A 58 4.42 -5.13 -2.95
C TRP A 58 3.43 -6.22 -3.35
N ILE A 59 2.20 -5.83 -3.64
CA ILE A 59 1.15 -6.76 -4.04
C ILE A 59 1.49 -7.37 -5.40
N GLN A 60 1.53 -8.70 -5.46
CA GLN A 60 1.71 -9.45 -6.70
C GLN A 60 0.36 -9.87 -7.27
N HIS A 61 -0.49 -10.44 -6.41
CA HIS A 61 -1.80 -10.97 -6.80
C HIS A 61 -2.89 -10.54 -5.82
N CYS A 62 -4.10 -10.37 -6.35
CA CYS A 62 -5.31 -10.17 -5.58
C CYS A 62 -6.25 -11.35 -5.83
N HIS A 63 -7.09 -11.67 -4.85
CA HIS A 63 -8.09 -12.73 -4.94
C HIS A 63 -9.43 -12.22 -4.42
N CYS A 64 -10.51 -12.57 -5.12
CA CYS A 64 -11.88 -12.31 -4.69
C CYS A 64 -12.27 -13.34 -3.63
N SER A 65 -12.49 -12.89 -2.39
CA SER A 65 -13.07 -13.74 -1.37
C SER A 65 -14.45 -14.23 -1.81
N LYS A 66 -14.86 -15.40 -1.31
CA LYS A 66 -16.23 -15.89 -1.44
C LYS A 66 -17.20 -15.09 -0.54
N SER A 67 -16.69 -14.42 0.49
CA SER A 67 -17.46 -13.54 1.36
C SER A 67 -17.67 -12.15 0.73
N PHE A 68 -18.90 -11.63 0.88
CA PHE A 68 -19.19 -10.22 0.62
C PHE A 68 -18.43 -9.36 1.63
N CYS A 69 -18.05 -8.15 1.24
CA CYS A 69 -17.53 -7.20 2.21
C CYS A 69 -18.65 -6.88 3.20
N GLY A 70 -18.60 -7.47 4.40
CA GLY A 70 -19.50 -7.09 5.47
C GLY A 70 -19.32 -5.61 5.78
N VAL A 71 -20.41 -4.90 6.04
CA VAL A 71 -20.37 -3.56 6.62
C VAL A 71 -19.79 -3.70 8.03
N HIS A 72 -18.46 -3.74 8.14
CA HIS A 72 -17.80 -3.23 9.33
C HIS A 72 -17.89 -1.69 9.24
N ARG A 73 -19.08 -1.13 9.48
CA ARG A 73 -19.13 0.24 10.01
C ARG A 73 -18.54 0.15 11.40
N GLU A 74 -17.36 0.75 11.52
CA GLU A 74 -16.98 1.55 12.69
C GLU A 74 -17.00 0.83 14.05
N GLN A 75 -15.92 0.11 14.33
CA GLN A 75 -15.19 0.29 15.60
C GLN A 75 -13.72 -0.14 15.44
N SER A 76 -13.11 0.42 14.39
CA SER A 76 -11.66 0.68 14.24
C SER A 76 -11.38 1.15 12.81
N SER A 77 -12.21 2.04 12.26
CA SER A 77 -11.67 3.06 11.36
C SER A 77 -11.27 4.21 12.26
N PRO A 78 -10.00 4.39 12.63
CA PRO A 78 -9.58 5.76 12.80
C PRO A 78 -9.72 6.37 11.40
N THR A 79 -10.26 7.58 11.31
CA THR A 79 -10.15 8.41 10.11
C THR A 79 -8.66 8.66 9.89
N VAL A 80 -7.95 7.67 9.34
CA VAL A 80 -6.55 7.79 9.00
C VAL A 80 -6.51 8.05 7.52
N SER A 81 -6.16 9.29 7.19
CA SER A 81 -5.54 9.57 5.91
C SER A 81 -4.30 8.68 5.82
N LEU A 82 -4.41 7.54 5.14
CA LEU A 82 -3.29 6.61 4.88
C LEU A 82 -2.34 7.20 3.82
N HIS A 83 -1.89 8.44 4.05
CA HIS A 83 -0.71 8.99 3.44
C HIS A 83 0.47 8.71 4.38
N ASN A 84 1.27 7.69 4.04
CA ASN A 84 2.54 7.31 4.69
C ASN A 84 2.53 6.41 5.94
N ASP A 85 1.50 5.62 6.22
CA ASP A 85 1.54 4.75 7.40
C ASP A 85 2.52 3.57 7.24
N ILE A 86 3.54 3.56 8.11
CA ILE A 86 4.41 2.41 8.40
C ILE A 86 3.89 1.72 9.66
N HIS A 87 3.59 0.42 9.56
CA HIS A 87 3.41 -0.43 10.73
C HIS A 87 4.79 -0.81 11.30
N THR A 88 5.17 -0.17 12.40
CA THR A 88 6.37 -0.54 13.16
C THR A 88 5.98 -1.59 14.18
N PHE A 89 6.30 -2.86 13.92
CA PHE A 89 6.17 -3.91 14.92
C PHE A 89 7.43 -3.89 15.77
N SER A 90 7.32 -3.36 17.00
CA SER A 90 8.32 -3.58 18.04
C SER A 90 8.10 -4.96 18.65
N HIS A 91 9.19 -5.74 18.71
CA HIS A 91 9.25 -7.05 19.38
C HIS A 91 9.15 -6.91 20.90
#